data_AF-A0A7L3NJF2-F1
#
_entry.id   AF-A0A7L3NJF2-F1
#
_cell.length_a   1.000
_cell.length_b   1.000
_cell.length_c   1.000
_cell.angle_alpha   90.00
_cell.angle_beta   90.00
_cell.angle_gamma   90.00
#
_symmetry.space_group_name_H-M   'P 1'
#
loop_
_entity.id
_entity.type
_entity.pdbx_description
1 polymer ?
#
loop_
_entity_poly.entity_id
_entity_poly.type
_entity_poly.pdbx_seq_one_letter_code
_entity_poly.pdbx_strand_id
1 'polypeptide(L)'
;SQWQWILKPLREDKPIPDALTVFTDAGKRSRRAAIIWKEGDQWCQHIIQASPQDNLQTLELLAVIWALHTFEEPVNIVSDSLYVVGVVSRIEDAVIKE
;
A
#
# COMPACT_ATOMS: atom_id res chain seq x y z
N SER A 1 -7.96 -16.40 -23.36
CA SER A 1 -8.25 -15.35 -22.37
C SER A 1 -7.78 -14.03 -22.94
N GLN A 2 -8.69 -13.09 -23.18
CA GLN A 2 -8.35 -11.80 -23.76
C GLN A 2 -7.84 -10.89 -22.65
N TRP A 3 -6.52 -10.72 -22.56
CA TRP A 3 -5.91 -9.76 -21.64
C TRP A 3 -6.38 -8.35 -22.04
N GLN A 4 -7.24 -7.75 -21.22
CA GLN A 4 -7.55 -6.33 -21.31
C GLN A 4 -6.34 -5.61 -20.73
N TRP A 5 -5.43 -5.17 -21.60
CA TRP A 5 -4.31 -4.33 -21.19
C TRP A 5 -4.86 -3.09 -20.49
N ILE A 6 -4.36 -2.80 -19.29
CA ILE A 6 -4.61 -1.55 -18.61
C ILE A 6 -4.01 -0.44 -19.50
N LEU A 7 -4.87 0.37 -20.13
CA LEU A 7 -4.46 1.41 -21.08
C LEU A 7 -3.74 2.59 -20.40
N LYS A 8 -3.95 2.76 -19.08
CA LYS A 8 -3.31 3.76 -18.24
C LYS A 8 -3.01 3.13 -16.88
N PRO A 9 -1.75 3.15 -16.38
CA PRO A 9 -1.40 2.63 -15.06
C PRO A 9 -2.34 3.17 -13.96
N LEU A 10 -2.74 2.36 -12.98
CA LEU A 10 -3.57 2.78 -11.84
C LEU A 10 -2.73 3.49 -10.76
N ARG A 11 -1.62 4.10 -11.17
CA ARG A 11 -0.70 4.89 -10.35
C ARG A 11 -0.43 6.24 -11.01
N GLU A 12 -0.07 7.20 -10.17
CA GLU A 12 0.36 8.53 -10.61
C GLU A 12 1.80 8.79 -10.16
N ASP A 13 2.59 9.48 -10.99
CA ASP A 13 3.99 9.82 -10.68
C ASP A 13 4.12 10.97 -9.67
N LYS A 14 3.02 11.70 -9.44
CA LYS A 14 2.94 12.82 -8.51
C LYS A 14 1.79 12.58 -7.52
N PRO A 15 1.87 13.16 -6.31
CA PRO A 15 0.75 13.10 -5.37
C PRO A 15 -0.53 13.62 -6.00
N ILE A 16 -1.63 12.90 -5.79
CA ILE A 16 -2.95 13.25 -6.28
C ILE A 16 -3.48 14.41 -5.43
N PRO A 17 -3.81 15.57 -6.03
CA PRO A 17 -4.39 16.69 -5.29
C PRO A 17 -5.70 16.30 -4.62
N ASP A 18 -5.92 16.80 -3.40
CA ASP A 18 -7.15 16.62 -2.59
C ASP A 18 -7.51 15.16 -2.23
N ALA A 19 -6.70 14.18 -2.63
CA ALA A 19 -6.84 12.79 -2.25
C ALA A 19 -6.34 12.53 -0.81
N LEU A 20 -6.95 11.54 -0.16
CA LEU A 20 -6.53 11.09 1.16
C LEU A 20 -5.06 10.67 1.15
N THR A 21 -4.31 11.06 2.19
CA THR A 21 -2.94 10.57 2.39
C THR A 21 -2.90 9.58 3.54
N VAL A 22 -2.38 8.39 3.24
CA VAL A 22 -2.23 7.27 4.16
C VAL A 22 -0.76 7.00 4.36
N PHE A 23 -0.33 6.91 5.62
CA PHE A 23 1.03 6.58 6.01
C PHE A 23 1.09 5.14 6.50
N THR A 24 2.05 4.37 6.02
CA THR A 24 2.25 2.98 6.42
C THR A 24 3.66 2.75 6.99
N ASP A 25 3.74 1.90 8.00
CA ASP A 25 4.98 1.44 8.62
C ASP A 25 4.77 0.02 9.16
N ALA A 26 5.83 -0.77 9.29
CA ALA A 26 5.79 -2.03 10.01
C ALA A 26 7.04 -2.24 10.87
N GLY A 27 6.85 -2.85 12.04
CA GLY A 27 7.94 -3.13 12.96
C GLY A 27 8.16 -4.62 13.15
N LYS A 28 9.37 -5.10 12.85
CA LYS A 28 9.77 -6.50 13.10
C LYS A 28 9.68 -6.85 14.59
N ARG A 29 10.13 -5.93 15.47
CA ARG A 29 10.11 -6.14 16.93
C ARG A 29 8.71 -6.03 17.51
N SER A 30 7.92 -5.07 17.03
CA SER A 30 6.53 -4.89 17.48
C SER A 30 5.59 -5.96 16.91
N ARG A 31 6.01 -6.66 15.84
CA ARG A 31 5.22 -7.64 15.11
C ARG A 31 3.88 -7.07 14.62
N ARG A 32 3.92 -5.83 14.13
CA ARG A 32 2.74 -5.07 13.72
C ARG A 32 3.03 -4.24 12.48
N ALA A 33 2.00 -4.06 11.66
CA ALA A 33 1.95 -3.01 10.65
C ALA A 33 0.94 -1.94 11.09
N ALA A 34 1.28 -0.68 10.92
CA ALA A 34 0.46 0.46 11.24
C ALA A 34 0.08 1.21 9.96
N ILE A 35 -1.17 1.63 9.90
CA ILE A 35 -1.74 2.44 8.83
C ILE A 35 -2.41 3.63 9.49
N ILE A 36 -2.00 4.84 9.13
CA ILE A 36 -2.47 6.08 9.74
C ILE A 36 -2.92 7.03 8.64
N TRP A 37 -4.06 7.67 8.82
CA TRP A 37 -4.58 8.67 7.89
C TRP A 37 -5.35 9.75 8.65
N LYS A 38 -5.66 10.86 7.97
CA LYS A 38 -6.38 11.97 8.56
C LYS A 38 -7.75 12.14 7.88
N GLU A 39 -8.82 12.11 8.67
CA GLU A 39 -10.18 12.43 8.23
C GLU A 39 -10.60 13.77 8.83
N GLY A 40 -10.69 14.80 7.99
CA GLY A 40 -10.87 16.18 8.45
C GLY A 40 -9.73 16.61 9.37
N ASP A 41 -10.06 16.88 10.64
CA ASP A 41 -9.07 17.22 11.68
C ASP A 41 -8.72 16.08 12.63
N GLN A 42 -9.24 14.87 12.39
CA GLN A 42 -9.00 13.72 13.25
C GLN A 42 -8.03 12.73 12.62
N TRP A 43 -7.12 12.20 13.44
CA TRP A 43 -6.23 11.11 13.05
C TRP A 43 -6.89 9.77 13.29
N CYS A 44 -6.92 8.95 12.25
CA CYS A 44 -7.42 7.59 12.27
C CYS A 44 -6.25 6.60 12.15
N GLN A 45 -6.42 5.40 12.70
CA GLN A 45 -5.40 4.35 12.61
C GLN A 45 -6.01 2.96 12.46
N HIS A 46 -5.27 2.09 11.77
CA HIS A 46 -5.50 0.66 11.73
C HIS A 46 -4.19 -0.07 12.01
N ILE A 47 -4.28 -1.15 12.81
CA ILE A 47 -3.11 -1.95 13.19
C ILE A 47 -3.35 -3.40 12.78
N ILE A 48 -2.44 -3.94 11.96
CA ILE A 48 -2.42 -5.34 11.56
C ILE A 48 -1.43 -6.07 12.45
N GLN A 49 -1.88 -7.16 13.09
CA GLN A 49 -1.01 -8.05 13.88
C GLN A 49 -0.38 -9.10 12.96
N ALA A 50 0.92 -9.35 13.13
CA ALA A 50 1.64 -10.32 12.31
C ALA A 50 1.27 -11.76 12.65
N SER A 51 1.03 -12.58 11.62
CA SER A 51 0.97 -14.04 11.70
C SER A 51 2.37 -14.65 11.85
N PRO A 52 2.52 -15.87 12.37
CA PRO A 52 3.85 -16.48 12.59
C PRO A 52 4.73 -16.54 11.33
N GLN A 53 4.13 -16.64 10.15
CA GLN A 53 4.80 -16.72 8.85
C GLN A 53 5.21 -15.34 8.30
N ASP A 54 4.67 -14.26 8.86
CA ASP A 54 4.95 -12.91 8.38
C ASP A 54 6.35 -12.45 8.77
N ASN A 55 7.05 -11.89 7.78
CA ASN A 55 8.30 -11.17 7.98
C ASN A 55 8.04 -9.66 7.83
N LEU A 56 9.11 -8.86 8.01
CA LEU A 56 8.97 -7.40 7.93
C LEU A 56 8.42 -6.93 6.57
N GLN A 57 8.98 -7.44 5.47
CA GLN A 57 8.58 -7.03 4.13
C GLN A 57 7.15 -7.44 3.79
N THR A 58 6.69 -8.61 4.27
CA THR A 58 5.30 -9.02 4.06
C THR A 58 4.34 -8.15 4.85
N LEU A 59 4.72 -7.69 6.06
CA LEU A 59 3.90 -6.76 6.85
C LEU A 59 3.82 -5.37 6.24
N GLU A 60 4.95 -4.83 5.76
CA GLU A 60 4.97 -3.54 5.06
C GLU A 60 4.08 -3.59 3.82
N LEU A 61 4.17 -4.67 3.04
CA LEU A 61 3.34 -4.85 1.85
C LEU A 61 1.86 -5.02 2.22
N LEU A 62 1.56 -5.77 3.29
CA LEU A 62 0.20 -5.99 3.76
C LEU A 62 -0.47 -4.69 4.20
N ALA A 63 0.26 -3.76 4.82
CA ALA A 63 -0.26 -2.43 5.16
C ALA A 63 -0.66 -1.62 3.92
N VAL A 64 0.15 -1.68 2.86
CA VAL A 64 -0.17 -1.00 1.60
C VAL A 64 -1.36 -1.66 0.88
N ILE A 65 -1.40 -2.98 0.83
CA ILE A 65 -2.55 -3.72 0.27
C ILE A 65 -3.83 -3.38 1.03
N TRP A 66 -3.77 -3.32 2.37
CA TRP A 66 -4.91 -2.94 3.18
C TRP A 66 -5.41 -1.54 2.84
N ALA A 67 -4.52 -0.56 2.70
CA ALA A 67 -4.90 0.79 2.31
C ALA A 67 -5.56 0.82 0.91
N LEU A 68 -4.95 0.16 -0.08
CA LEU A 68 -5.50 0.06 -1.44
C LEU A 68 -6.86 -0.66 -1.48
N HIS A 69 -7.09 -1.63 -0.60
CA HIS A 69 -8.37 -2.35 -0.54
C HIS A 69 -9.45 -1.58 0.23
N THR A 70 -9.05 -0.75 1.19
CA THR A 70 -9.99 -0.04 2.09
C THR A 70 -10.54 1.22 1.46
N PHE A 71 -9.73 1.96 0.70
CA PHE A 71 -10.15 3.22 0.10
C PHE A 71 -10.52 3.00 -1.37
N GLU A 72 -11.81 3.15 -1.68
CA GLU A 72 -12.32 3.02 -3.06
C GLU A 72 -11.94 4.24 -3.93
N GLU A 73 -11.77 5.40 -3.33
CA GLU A 73 -11.32 6.63 -3.97
C GLU A 73 -9.79 6.67 -4.13
N PRO A 74 -9.25 7.48 -5.07
CA PRO A 74 -7.81 7.66 -5.21
C PRO A 74 -7.13 8.03 -3.89
N VAL A 75 -6.01 7.37 -3.58
CA VAL A 75 -5.29 7.51 -2.31
C VAL A 75 -3.80 7.70 -2.54
N ASN A 76 -3.19 8.63 -1.80
CA ASN A 76 -1.75 8.79 -1.72
C ASN A 76 -1.23 7.90 -0.58
N ILE A 77 -0.40 6.90 -0.90
CA ILE A 77 0.20 6.03 0.11
C ILE A 77 1.68 6.39 0.28
N VAL A 78 2.05 6.74 1.51
CA VAL A 78 3.41 7.06 1.92
C VAL A 78 3.97 5.91 2.75
N SER A 79 5.05 5.31 2.26
CA SER A 79 5.77 4.24 2.93
C SER A 79 7.27 4.53 2.91
N ASP A 80 7.96 4.17 3.99
CA ASP A 80 9.43 4.23 4.08
C ASP A 80 10.11 2.98 3.49
N SER A 81 9.35 1.95 3.16
CA SER A 81 9.84 0.73 2.53
C SER A 81 10.08 0.91 1.03
N LEU A 82 11.35 1.13 0.65
CA LEU A 82 11.76 1.14 -0.75
C LEU A 82 11.42 -0.15 -1.48
N TYR A 83 11.41 -1.29 -0.76
CA TYR A 83 11.00 -2.57 -1.32
C TYR A 83 9.54 -2.54 -1.74
N VAL A 84 8.63 -2.17 -0.84
CA VAL A 84 7.18 -2.14 -1.11
C VAL A 84 6.84 -1.09 -2.15
N VAL A 85 7.37 0.13 -2.03
CA VAL A 85 7.16 1.19 -3.03
C VAL A 85 7.62 0.70 -4.41
N GLY A 86 8.75 0.02 -4.47
CA GLY A 86 9.26 -0.56 -5.70
C GLY A 86 8.36 -1.66 -6.28
N VAL A 87 7.89 -2.59 -5.45
CA VAL A 87 6.99 -3.67 -5.88
C VAL A 87 5.68 -3.10 -6.40
N VAL A 88 5.00 -2.27 -5.61
CA VAL A 88 3.68 -1.70 -5.94
C VAL A 88 3.76 -0.83 -7.19
N SER A 89 4.82 -0.04 -7.34
CA SER A 89 5.04 0.80 -8.52
C SER A 89 5.19 -0.03 -9.81
N ARG A 90 5.64 -1.29 -9.74
CA ARG A 90 5.89 -2.10 -10.96
C ARG A 90 4.90 -3.25 -11.14
N ILE A 91 3.97 -3.46 -10.21
CA ILE A 91 3.17 -4.68 -10.16
C ILE A 91 2.23 -4.82 -11.36
N GLU A 92 1.75 -3.72 -11.91
CA GLU A 92 0.85 -3.72 -13.08
C GLU A 92 1.56 -4.11 -14.37
N ASP A 93 2.85 -3.76 -14.48
CA ASP A 93 3.70 -4.06 -15.63
C ASP A 93 4.32 -5.47 -15.54
N ALA A 94 4.17 -6.14 -14.38
CA ALA A 94 4.77 -7.43 -14.12
C ALA A 94 4.02 -8.57 -14.84
N VAL A 95 4.76 -9.38 -15.59
CA VAL A 95 4.24 -10.58 -16.27
C VAL A 95 4.87 -11.80 -15.61
N ILE A 96 4.04 -12.74 -15.15
CA ILE A 96 4.52 -14.06 -14.71
C ILE A 96 4.79 -14.88 -15.98
N LYS A 97 6.04 -15.25 -16.19
CA LYS A 97 6.40 -16.26 -17.20
C LYS A 97 6.22 -17.64 -16.58
N GLU A 98 5.40 -18.47 -17.23
CA GLU A 98 5.32 -19.91 -16.94
C GLU A 98 6.60 -20.65 -17.35
#